data_AF-A0AA41VZ34-F1
#
_entry.id   AF-A0AA41VZ34-F1
#
_cell.length_a   1.000
_cell.length_b   1.000
_cell.length_c   1.000
_cell.angle_alpha   90.00
_cell.angle_beta   90.00
_cell.angle_gamma   90.00
#
_symmetry.space_group_name_H-M   'P 1'
#
loop_
_entity.id
_entity.type
_entity.pdbx_description
1 polymer ?
#
loop_
_entity_poly.entity_id
_entity_poly.type
_entity_poly.pdbx_seq_one_letter_code
_entity_poly.pdbx_strand_id
1 'polypeptide(L)'
;IALNLVQQYPSLATEKNEIGYSALEVMAARPSSFSSGSEATMWERFLRLFRVRVHEEDLMHTQALALVKCICKEISLKSSADIFKFFEDSHILEEATRFGAFDIVLECVQTFPDLLCIKMKTNSTILEEAIRYRRENMFNLICEMNAGKKLATAVDSDNNTILHSVAKRADPQQLNSVIGAALQMQRELQWYQ
;
A
#
# COMPACT_ATOMS: atom_id res chain seq x y z
N ILE A 1 -5.51 30.82 -14.05
CA ILE A 1 -6.05 32.18 -13.80
C ILE A 1 -5.23 32.90 -12.73
N ALA A 2 -5.15 32.38 -11.49
CA ALA A 2 -4.35 32.99 -10.41
C ALA A 2 -2.85 33.19 -10.76
N LEU A 3 -2.22 32.20 -11.42
CA LEU A 3 -0.82 32.31 -11.87
C LEU A 3 -0.60 33.49 -12.84
N ASN A 4 -1.55 33.71 -13.76
CA ASN A 4 -1.45 34.73 -14.81
C ASN A 4 -1.63 36.15 -14.23
N LEU A 5 -2.46 36.28 -13.19
CA LEU A 5 -2.64 37.52 -12.42
C LEU A 5 -1.37 37.92 -11.65
N VAL A 6 -0.70 36.96 -10.99
CA VAL A 6 0.55 37.22 -10.26
C VAL A 6 1.70 37.55 -11.21
N GLN A 7 1.72 36.96 -12.42
CA GLN A 7 2.73 37.28 -13.44
C GLN A 7 2.54 38.69 -14.03
N GLN A 8 1.30 39.16 -14.20
CA GLN A 8 1.02 40.51 -14.67
C GLN A 8 1.21 41.58 -13.58
N TYR A 9 0.98 41.24 -12.31
CA TYR A 9 1.11 42.16 -11.18
C TYR A 9 1.87 41.51 -10.02
N PRO A 10 3.22 41.50 -10.06
CA PRO A 10 4.04 40.82 -9.05
C PRO A 10 3.88 41.39 -7.63
N SER A 11 3.54 42.68 -7.52
CA SER A 11 3.28 43.34 -6.23
C SER A 11 2.10 42.73 -5.47
N LEU A 12 1.15 42.11 -6.19
CA LEU A 12 -0.04 41.47 -5.63
C LEU A 12 0.30 40.18 -4.85
N ALA A 13 1.45 39.57 -5.11
CA ALA A 13 1.88 38.34 -4.43
C ALA A 13 2.19 38.57 -2.94
N THR A 14 2.67 39.77 -2.61
CA THR A 14 3.06 40.19 -1.26
C THR A 14 2.02 41.07 -0.58
N GLU A 15 0.99 41.47 -1.32
CA GLU A 15 -0.07 42.32 -0.80
C GLU A 15 -0.96 41.53 0.16
N LYS A 16 -1.30 42.16 1.28
CA LYS A 16 -2.16 41.58 2.30
C LYS A 16 -3.60 41.97 2.00
N ASN A 17 -4.50 40.99 2.07
CA ASN A 17 -5.93 41.26 1.98
C ASN A 17 -6.43 42.06 3.20
N GLU A 18 -7.71 42.44 3.19
CA GLU A 18 -8.36 43.21 4.28
C GLU A 18 -8.28 42.53 5.66
N ILE A 19 -7.99 41.23 5.69
CA ILE A 19 -7.89 40.39 6.89
C ILE A 19 -6.40 40.21 7.30
N GLY A 20 -5.45 40.80 6.56
CA GLY A 20 -4.03 40.80 6.87
C GLY A 20 -3.24 39.60 6.33
N TYR A 21 -3.85 38.73 5.53
CA TYR A 21 -3.21 37.55 4.95
C TYR A 21 -2.69 37.84 3.54
N SER A 22 -1.46 37.39 3.29
CA SER A 22 -0.85 37.35 1.96
C SER A 22 -1.34 36.14 1.15
N ALA A 23 -1.20 36.21 -0.17
CA ALA A 23 -1.54 35.10 -1.07
C ALA A 23 -0.83 33.79 -0.68
N LEU A 24 0.42 33.88 -0.23
CA LEU A 24 1.22 32.72 0.19
C LEU A 24 0.69 32.08 1.49
N GLU A 25 0.25 32.88 2.47
CA GLU A 25 -0.32 32.37 3.71
C GLU A 25 -1.67 31.66 3.47
N VAL A 26 -2.49 32.17 2.54
CA VAL A 26 -3.74 31.51 2.12
C VAL A 26 -3.46 30.17 1.43
N MET A 27 -2.38 30.08 0.64
CA MET A 27 -1.95 28.82 0.02
C MET A 27 -1.41 27.84 1.06
N ALA A 28 -0.62 28.30 2.03
CA ALA A 28 -0.12 27.46 3.13
C ALA A 28 -1.26 26.86 3.97
N ALA A 29 -2.37 27.59 4.13
CA ALA A 29 -3.58 27.10 4.80
C ALA A 29 -4.38 26.07 3.98
N ARG A 30 -3.98 25.76 2.73
CA ARG A 30 -4.62 24.79 1.83
C ARG A 30 -3.62 23.77 1.28
N PRO A 31 -3.09 22.86 2.12
CA PRO A 31 -2.08 21.88 1.74
C PRO A 31 -2.53 20.93 0.63
N SER A 32 -3.84 20.69 0.47
CA SER A 32 -4.42 19.89 -0.61
C SER A 32 -4.21 20.47 -2.02
N SER A 33 -3.79 21.74 -2.13
CA SER A 33 -3.43 22.37 -3.41
C SER A 33 -2.03 21.98 -3.90
N PHE A 34 -1.26 21.29 -3.06
CA PHE A 34 0.10 20.86 -3.34
C PHE A 34 0.18 19.32 -3.36
N SER A 35 0.99 18.79 -4.27
CA SER A 35 1.18 17.33 -4.47
C SER A 35 1.68 16.60 -3.22
N SER A 36 2.28 17.32 -2.28
CA SER A 36 2.75 16.82 -0.99
C SER A 36 1.67 16.73 0.10
N GLY A 37 0.52 17.41 -0.08
CA GLY A 37 -0.55 17.49 0.92
C GLY A 37 -1.84 16.75 0.54
N SER A 38 -1.89 16.10 -0.62
CA SER A 38 -3.00 15.24 -1.02
C SER A 38 -2.72 13.78 -0.64
N GLU A 39 -3.50 13.19 0.28
CA GLU A 39 -3.40 11.75 0.61
C GLU A 39 -3.51 10.84 -0.63
N ALA A 40 -4.22 11.28 -1.68
CA ALA A 40 -4.41 10.51 -2.91
C ALA A 40 -3.14 10.32 -3.79
N THR A 41 -2.11 11.17 -3.66
CA THR A 41 -0.95 11.17 -4.58
C THR A 41 0.18 10.22 -4.18
N MET A 42 0.30 9.84 -2.90
CA MET A 42 1.35 8.90 -2.47
C MET A 42 1.13 7.52 -3.08
N TRP A 43 -0.10 7.03 -3.02
CA TRP A 43 -0.53 5.80 -3.69
C TRP A 43 -0.24 5.81 -5.19
N GLU A 44 -0.67 6.85 -5.91
CA GLU A 44 -0.43 6.97 -7.35
C GLU A 44 1.07 7.01 -7.69
N ARG A 45 1.88 7.63 -6.82
CA ARG A 45 3.33 7.68 -6.96
C ARG A 45 3.97 6.31 -6.74
N PHE A 46 3.51 5.55 -5.76
CA PHE A 46 3.98 4.20 -5.51
C PHE A 46 3.60 3.23 -6.61
N LEU A 47 2.35 3.27 -7.08
CA LEU A 47 1.92 2.48 -8.23
C LEU A 47 2.77 2.76 -9.47
N ARG A 48 3.14 4.01 -9.70
CA ARG A 48 4.04 4.40 -10.80
C ARG A 48 5.44 3.84 -10.61
N LEU A 49 6.02 3.94 -9.42
CA LEU A 49 7.35 3.38 -9.12
C LEU A 49 7.38 1.85 -9.28
N PHE A 50 6.33 1.17 -8.80
CA PHE A 50 6.22 -0.27 -8.93
C PHE A 50 6.01 -0.72 -10.39
N ARG A 51 5.10 -0.06 -11.13
CA ARG A 51 4.89 -0.34 -12.56
C ARG A 51 6.16 -0.17 -13.40
N VAL A 52 7.03 0.78 -13.05
CA VAL A 52 8.32 0.96 -13.72
C VAL A 52 9.26 -0.21 -13.43
N ARG A 53 9.29 -0.74 -12.21
CA ARG A 53 10.11 -1.92 -11.86
C ARG A 53 9.67 -3.19 -12.58
N VAL A 54 8.36 -3.39 -12.77
CA VAL A 54 7.82 -4.60 -13.44
C VAL A 54 8.09 -4.60 -14.96
N HIS A 55 8.32 -3.44 -15.59
CA HIS A 55 8.60 -3.38 -17.03
C HIS A 55 9.94 -4.00 -17.45
N GLU A 56 10.82 -4.33 -16.50
CA GLU A 56 12.11 -4.97 -16.81
C GLU A 56 12.05 -6.50 -16.93
N GLU A 57 10.97 -7.17 -16.48
CA GLU A 57 10.90 -8.65 -16.44
C GLU A 57 9.80 -9.24 -17.36
N ASP A 58 10.27 -9.84 -18.46
CA ASP A 58 9.69 -10.85 -19.36
C ASP A 58 8.21 -10.82 -19.80
N LEU A 59 8.00 -11.08 -21.10
CA LEU A 59 6.69 -11.21 -21.77
C LEU A 59 5.72 -12.19 -21.05
N MET A 60 6.24 -13.23 -20.38
CA MET A 60 5.42 -14.22 -19.67
C MET A 60 4.71 -13.61 -18.44
N HIS A 61 5.33 -12.64 -17.77
CA HIS A 61 4.73 -11.93 -16.65
C HIS A 61 3.55 -11.06 -17.10
N THR A 62 3.63 -10.49 -18.31
CA THR A 62 2.55 -9.67 -18.86
C THR A 62 1.29 -10.48 -19.17
N GLN A 63 1.42 -11.72 -19.65
CA GLN A 63 0.29 -12.61 -19.92
C GLN A 63 -0.38 -13.07 -18.63
N ALA A 64 0.40 -13.47 -17.62
CA ALA A 64 -0.14 -13.84 -16.31
C ALA A 64 -0.89 -12.67 -15.67
N LEU A 65 -0.33 -11.45 -15.72
CA LEU A 65 -0.98 -10.25 -15.21
C LEU A 65 -2.28 -9.93 -15.98
N ALA A 66 -2.29 -10.06 -17.30
CA ALA A 66 -3.49 -9.87 -18.11
C ALA A 66 -4.59 -10.88 -17.74
N LEU A 67 -4.22 -12.13 -17.46
CA LEU A 67 -5.15 -13.16 -17.01
C LEU A 67 -5.76 -12.81 -15.65
N VAL A 68 -4.94 -12.38 -14.68
CA VAL A 68 -5.40 -11.93 -13.36
C VAL A 68 -6.39 -10.77 -13.50
N LYS A 69 -6.09 -9.79 -14.34
CA LYS A 69 -6.98 -8.67 -14.65
C LYS A 69 -8.34 -9.10 -15.19
N CYS A 70 -8.35 -10.06 -16.12
CA CYS A 70 -9.61 -10.60 -16.64
C CYS A 70 -10.41 -11.32 -15.54
N ILE A 71 -9.74 -12.11 -14.70
CA ILE A 71 -10.39 -12.81 -13.58
C ILE A 71 -10.96 -11.81 -12.57
N CYS A 72 -10.22 -10.77 -12.19
CA CYS A 72 -10.70 -9.73 -11.28
C CYS A 72 -11.92 -9.00 -11.85
N LYS A 73 -11.95 -8.73 -13.17
CA LYS A 73 -13.13 -8.13 -13.83
C LYS A 73 -14.36 -9.04 -13.77
N GLU A 74 -14.20 -10.33 -14.03
CA GLU A 74 -15.30 -11.30 -13.93
C GLU A 74 -15.82 -11.42 -12.49
N ILE A 75 -14.92 -11.41 -11.50
CA ILE A 75 -15.30 -11.40 -10.08
C ILE A 75 -16.04 -10.11 -9.73
N SER A 76 -15.65 -8.98 -10.33
CA SER A 76 -16.32 -7.69 -10.11
C SER A 76 -17.76 -7.62 -10.62
N LEU A 77 -18.22 -8.58 -11.43
CA LEU A 77 -19.62 -8.66 -11.86
C LEU A 77 -20.55 -9.26 -10.79
N LYS A 78 -19.99 -9.84 -9.72
CA LYS A 78 -20.75 -10.40 -8.60
C LYS A 78 -21.13 -9.33 -7.58
N SER A 79 -22.02 -9.67 -6.64
CA SER A 79 -22.33 -8.79 -5.52
C SER A 79 -21.11 -8.64 -4.61
N SER A 80 -20.97 -7.50 -3.91
CA SER A 80 -19.86 -7.28 -2.97
C SER A 80 -19.77 -8.38 -1.91
N ALA A 81 -20.91 -8.85 -1.38
CA ALA A 81 -20.96 -9.95 -0.41
C ALA A 81 -20.43 -11.28 -0.98
N ASP A 82 -20.75 -11.60 -2.23
CA ASP A 82 -20.27 -12.82 -2.89
C ASP A 82 -18.77 -12.75 -3.18
N ILE A 83 -18.26 -11.56 -3.49
CA ILE A 83 -16.83 -11.31 -3.70
C ILE A 83 -16.07 -11.57 -2.39
N PHE A 84 -16.53 -10.98 -1.29
CA PHE A 84 -15.91 -11.18 0.01
C PHE A 84 -15.93 -12.65 0.43
N LYS A 85 -17.08 -13.31 0.28
CA LYS A 85 -17.22 -14.73 0.57
C LYS A 85 -16.30 -15.60 -0.29
N PHE A 86 -16.16 -15.27 -1.58
CA PHE A 86 -15.24 -15.97 -2.46
C PHE A 86 -13.79 -15.86 -1.97
N PHE A 87 -13.35 -14.66 -1.60
CA PHE A 87 -11.98 -14.46 -1.12
C PHE A 87 -11.74 -15.08 0.26
N GLU A 88 -12.72 -15.03 1.16
CA GLU A 88 -12.70 -15.64 2.48
C GLU A 88 -12.65 -17.18 2.40
N ASP A 89 -13.43 -17.78 1.50
CA ASP A 89 -13.45 -19.22 1.27
C ASP A 89 -12.22 -19.70 0.48
N SER A 90 -11.52 -18.80 -0.22
CA SER A 90 -10.32 -19.11 -1.01
C SER A 90 -9.02 -18.98 -0.22
N HIS A 91 -7.96 -19.65 -0.67
CA HIS A 91 -6.59 -19.45 -0.17
C HIS A 91 -5.78 -18.48 -1.03
N ILE A 92 -6.41 -17.74 -1.96
CA ILE A 92 -5.71 -16.96 -2.98
C ILE A 92 -4.82 -15.87 -2.36
N LEU A 93 -5.40 -15.06 -1.46
CA LEU A 93 -4.68 -13.96 -0.82
C LEU A 93 -3.62 -14.47 0.17
N GLU A 94 -3.90 -15.58 0.84
CA GLU A 94 -2.97 -16.25 1.76
C GLU A 94 -1.73 -16.73 1.00
N GLU A 95 -1.92 -17.51 -0.07
CA GLU A 95 -0.84 -18.10 -0.85
C GLU A 95 -0.04 -17.04 -1.61
N ALA A 96 -0.74 -16.05 -2.18
CA ALA A 96 -0.10 -14.92 -2.85
C ALA A 96 0.77 -14.11 -1.88
N THR A 97 0.31 -13.90 -0.64
CA THR A 97 1.10 -13.21 0.39
C THR A 97 2.26 -14.06 0.87
N ARG A 98 2.03 -15.35 1.12
CA ARG A 98 3.05 -16.30 1.54
C ARG A 98 4.21 -16.38 0.55
N PHE A 99 3.93 -16.51 -0.75
CA PHE A 99 4.96 -16.61 -1.78
C PHE A 99 5.46 -15.26 -2.31
N GLY A 100 4.81 -14.15 -1.93
CA GLY A 100 5.21 -12.81 -2.38
C GLY A 100 4.78 -12.51 -3.81
N ALA A 101 3.70 -13.13 -4.29
CA ALA A 101 3.06 -12.83 -5.57
C ALA A 101 2.32 -11.49 -5.48
N PHE A 102 3.10 -10.42 -5.38
CA PHE A 102 2.64 -9.06 -5.10
C PHE A 102 1.65 -8.56 -6.14
N ASP A 103 1.87 -8.84 -7.43
CA ASP A 103 1.01 -8.35 -8.52
C ASP A 103 -0.43 -8.85 -8.41
N ILE A 104 -0.63 -10.08 -7.92
CA ILE A 104 -1.97 -10.66 -7.71
C ILE A 104 -2.68 -9.89 -6.60
N VAL A 105 -2.01 -9.69 -5.47
CA VAL A 105 -2.59 -8.97 -4.33
C VAL A 105 -2.86 -7.52 -4.69
N LEU A 106 -1.93 -6.88 -5.40
CA LEU A 106 -2.07 -5.50 -5.87
C LEU A 106 -3.31 -5.33 -6.74
N GLU A 107 -3.50 -6.18 -7.75
CA GLU A 107 -4.64 -6.09 -8.66
C GLU A 107 -5.97 -6.37 -7.93
N CYS A 108 -6.00 -7.35 -7.04
CA CYS A 108 -7.16 -7.65 -6.20
C CYS A 108 -7.54 -6.47 -5.30
N VAL A 109 -6.56 -5.87 -4.62
CA VAL A 109 -6.78 -4.75 -3.69
C VAL A 109 -7.13 -3.45 -4.43
N GLN A 110 -6.59 -3.23 -5.63
CA GLN A 110 -7.01 -2.12 -6.50
C GLN A 110 -8.45 -2.25 -6.96
N THR A 111 -8.88 -3.46 -7.28
CA THR A 111 -10.25 -3.74 -7.72
C THR A 111 -11.22 -3.74 -6.54
N PHE A 112 -10.79 -4.25 -5.39
CA PHE A 112 -11.60 -4.43 -4.19
C PHE A 112 -10.84 -3.94 -2.94
N PRO A 113 -10.85 -2.63 -2.65
CA PRO A 113 -10.07 -2.06 -1.54
C PRO A 113 -10.41 -2.62 -0.15
N ASP A 114 -11.65 -3.06 0.04
CA ASP A 114 -12.16 -3.61 1.30
C ASP A 114 -11.51 -4.96 1.67
N LEU A 115 -10.85 -5.66 0.72
CA LEU A 115 -10.15 -6.92 0.99
C LEU A 115 -9.03 -6.79 2.01
N LEU A 116 -8.44 -5.60 2.17
CA LEU A 116 -7.36 -5.35 3.13
C LEU A 116 -7.77 -5.59 4.59
N CYS A 117 -9.05 -5.43 4.89
CA CYS A 117 -9.59 -5.54 6.24
C CYS A 117 -10.15 -6.93 6.57
N ILE A 118 -10.12 -7.86 5.60
CA ILE A 118 -10.73 -9.18 5.77
C ILE A 118 -9.76 -10.10 6.49
N LYS A 119 -10.32 -10.94 7.36
CA LYS A 119 -9.60 -12.05 7.98
C LYS A 119 -9.64 -13.25 7.04
N MET A 120 -8.46 -13.76 6.70
CA MET A 120 -8.33 -15.02 5.97
C MET A 120 -8.70 -16.20 6.87
N LYS A 121 -8.75 -17.42 6.32
CA LYS A 121 -8.95 -18.65 7.10
C LYS A 121 -7.93 -18.86 8.22
N THR A 122 -6.73 -18.32 8.09
CA THR A 122 -5.71 -18.29 9.15
C THR A 122 -6.06 -17.34 10.31
N ASN A 123 -7.25 -16.74 10.28
CA ASN A 123 -7.72 -15.68 11.17
C ASN A 123 -6.78 -14.46 11.19
N SER A 124 -5.94 -14.33 10.16
CA SER A 124 -4.95 -13.27 10.00
C SER A 124 -5.33 -12.37 8.82
N THR A 125 -4.96 -11.09 8.88
CA THR A 125 -5.13 -10.14 7.77
C THR A 125 -3.97 -10.23 6.77
N ILE A 126 -4.13 -9.65 5.57
CA ILE A 126 -3.04 -9.56 4.57
C ILE A 126 -1.81 -8.90 5.18
N LEU A 127 -2.00 -7.88 6.03
CA LEU A 127 -0.90 -7.17 6.68
C LEU A 127 -0.13 -8.05 7.66
N GLU A 128 -0.83 -8.80 8.49
CA GLU A 128 -0.20 -9.71 9.45
C GLU A 128 0.59 -10.82 8.74
N GLU A 129 0.06 -11.38 7.66
CA GLU A 129 0.78 -12.36 6.85
C GLU A 129 1.98 -11.73 6.12
N ALA A 130 1.83 -10.52 5.59
CA ALA A 130 2.94 -9.78 4.98
C ALA A 130 4.08 -9.55 5.98
N ILE A 131 3.75 -9.23 7.24
CA ILE A 131 4.73 -9.07 8.32
C ILE A 131 5.37 -10.41 8.68
N ARG A 132 4.56 -11.46 8.82
CA ARG A 132 5.01 -12.82 9.16
C ARG A 132 6.00 -13.36 8.14
N TYR A 133 5.71 -13.17 6.85
CA TYR A 133 6.54 -13.64 5.74
C TYR A 133 7.57 -12.61 5.22
N ARG A 134 7.77 -11.52 5.96
CA ARG A 134 8.75 -10.47 5.63
C ARG A 134 8.61 -9.89 4.21
N ARG A 135 7.37 -9.68 3.74
CA ARG A 135 7.05 -9.16 2.40
C ARG A 135 6.98 -7.63 2.39
N GLU A 136 8.14 -6.99 2.28
CA GLU A 136 8.30 -5.53 2.34
C GLU A 136 7.41 -4.77 1.34
N ASN A 137 7.40 -5.18 0.07
CA ASN A 137 6.56 -4.54 -0.96
C ASN A 137 5.07 -4.57 -0.55
N MET A 138 4.62 -5.68 0.04
CA MET A 138 3.23 -5.86 0.48
C MET A 138 2.92 -5.01 1.71
N PHE A 139 3.85 -4.94 2.67
CA PHE A 139 3.71 -4.07 3.84
C PHE A 139 3.61 -2.60 3.42
N ASN A 140 4.52 -2.13 2.56
CA ASN A 140 4.53 -0.75 2.07
C ASN A 140 3.24 -0.41 1.34
N LEU A 141 2.74 -1.31 0.50
CA LEU A 141 1.45 -1.17 -0.17
C LEU A 141 0.30 -0.89 0.80
N ILE A 142 0.22 -1.69 1.86
CA ILE A 142 -0.88 -1.63 2.82
C ILE A 142 -0.76 -0.40 3.73
N CYS A 143 0.46 -0.01 4.10
CA CYS A 143 0.72 1.19 4.88
C CYS A 143 0.40 2.47 4.11
N GLU A 144 0.66 2.50 2.80
CA GLU A 144 0.37 3.65 1.95
C GLU A 144 -1.12 3.78 1.60
N MET A 145 -1.84 2.66 1.49
CA MET A 145 -3.29 2.71 1.45
C MET A 145 -3.78 3.15 2.83
N ASN A 146 -4.66 4.15 2.92
CA ASN A 146 -5.18 4.74 4.18
C ASN A 146 -5.87 3.71 5.13
N ALA A 147 -5.86 2.42 4.78
CA ALA A 147 -6.10 1.26 5.63
C ALA A 147 -5.03 1.07 6.72
N GLY A 148 -3.80 1.58 6.54
CA GLY A 148 -2.71 1.46 7.52
C GLY A 148 -3.08 1.98 8.92
N LYS A 149 -3.88 3.05 9.04
CA LYS A 149 -4.33 3.57 10.34
C LYS A 149 -5.37 2.68 11.03
N LYS A 150 -6.31 2.11 10.27
CA LYS A 150 -7.33 1.19 10.80
C LYS A 150 -6.73 -0.17 11.18
N LEU A 151 -5.79 -0.65 10.37
CA LEU A 151 -5.10 -1.91 10.61
C LEU A 151 -4.07 -1.76 11.74
N ALA A 152 -3.36 -0.62 11.86
CA ALA A 152 -2.43 -0.36 12.98
C ALA A 152 -3.06 -0.51 14.37
N THR A 153 -4.36 -0.23 14.49
CA THR A 153 -5.14 -0.41 15.72
C THR A 153 -5.77 -1.80 15.85
N ALA A 154 -5.74 -2.62 14.79
CA ALA A 154 -6.24 -3.97 14.84
C ALA A 154 -5.32 -4.83 15.71
N VAL A 155 -5.95 -5.64 16.56
CA VAL A 155 -5.31 -6.64 17.39
C VAL A 155 -5.63 -8.02 16.84
N ASP A 156 -4.63 -8.90 16.81
CA ASP A 156 -4.82 -10.29 16.43
C ASP A 156 -5.58 -11.07 17.52
N SER A 157 -5.80 -12.37 17.31
CA SER A 157 -6.46 -13.25 18.28
C SER A 157 -5.71 -13.39 19.60
N ASP A 158 -4.42 -13.05 19.63
CA ASP A 158 -3.53 -13.11 20.78
C ASP A 158 -3.36 -11.73 21.44
N ASN A 159 -4.17 -10.74 21.04
CA ASN A 159 -4.12 -9.35 21.49
C ASN A 159 -2.79 -8.63 21.17
N ASN A 160 -2.05 -9.12 20.18
CA ASN A 160 -0.87 -8.45 19.65
C ASN A 160 -1.29 -7.40 18.62
N THR A 161 -0.71 -6.20 18.73
CA THR A 161 -0.79 -5.21 17.65
C THR A 161 0.24 -5.51 16.56
N ILE A 162 0.13 -4.88 15.39
CA ILE A 162 1.14 -4.97 14.32
C ILE A 162 2.56 -4.72 14.82
N LEU A 163 2.77 -3.81 15.77
CA LEU A 163 4.10 -3.57 16.36
C LEU A 163 4.67 -4.80 17.08
N HIS A 164 3.82 -5.55 17.78
CA HIS A 164 4.20 -6.81 18.41
C HIS A 164 4.55 -7.86 17.34
N SER A 165 3.79 -7.93 16.24
CA SER A 165 4.06 -8.86 15.14
C SER A 165 5.34 -8.53 14.37
N VAL A 166 5.68 -7.25 14.20
CA VAL A 166 6.95 -6.81 13.60
C VAL A 166 8.12 -7.19 14.51
N ALA A 167 7.98 -7.01 15.83
CA ALA A 167 8.99 -7.35 16.81
C ALA A 167 9.20 -8.87 17.00
N LYS A 168 8.20 -9.70 16.67
CA LYS A 168 8.30 -11.15 16.72
C LYS A 168 9.23 -11.64 15.60
N ARG A 169 10.23 -12.45 15.97
CA ARG A 169 11.25 -12.96 15.04
C ARG A 169 10.58 -13.78 13.92
N ALA A 170 11.07 -13.62 12.68
CA ALA A 170 10.57 -14.34 11.51
C ALA A 170 10.66 -15.87 11.68
N ASP A 171 9.74 -16.58 11.04
CA ASP A 171 9.67 -18.04 11.04
C ASP A 171 10.97 -18.66 10.49
N PRO A 172 11.50 -19.79 11.02
CA PRO A 172 12.78 -20.36 10.62
C PRO A 172 12.89 -20.71 9.13
N GLN A 173 11.76 -20.90 8.43
CA GLN A 173 11.73 -21.15 6.99
C GLN A 173 12.28 -19.97 6.16
N GLN A 174 12.15 -18.73 6.66
CA GLN A 174 12.76 -17.53 6.05
C GLN A 174 14.21 -17.31 6.51
N LEU A 175 14.56 -17.72 7.75
CA LEU A 175 15.95 -17.69 8.23
C LEU A 175 16.85 -18.61 7.40
N ASN A 176 16.35 -19.78 7.02
CA ASN A 176 17.12 -20.78 6.26
C ASN A 176 17.32 -20.41 4.77
N SER A 177 16.62 -19.38 4.26
CA SER A 177 16.84 -18.86 2.91
C SER A 177 18.10 -18.00 2.80
N VAL A 178 18.67 -17.55 3.92
CA VAL A 178 19.82 -16.64 3.97
C VAL A 178 21.02 -17.39 4.58
N ILE A 179 22.12 -17.47 3.83
CA ILE A 179 23.33 -18.16 4.28
C ILE A 179 24.06 -17.27 5.30
N GLY A 180 23.81 -17.49 6.59
CA GLY A 180 24.65 -16.97 7.69
C GLY A 180 24.10 -15.74 8.44
N ALA A 181 24.43 -15.66 9.73
CA ALA A 181 23.88 -14.70 10.68
C ALA A 181 24.13 -13.21 10.33
N ALA A 182 25.22 -12.91 9.62
CA ALA A 182 25.55 -11.54 9.20
C ALA A 182 24.58 -11.03 8.11
N LEU A 183 24.26 -11.86 7.11
CA LEU A 183 23.30 -11.51 6.06
C LEU A 183 21.86 -11.45 6.61
N GLN A 184 21.55 -12.27 7.62
CA GLN A 184 20.29 -12.16 8.34
C GLN A 184 20.17 -10.83 9.09
N MET A 185 21.21 -10.40 9.81
CA MET A 185 21.23 -9.09 10.49
C MET A 185 21.13 -7.92 9.51
N GLN A 186 21.83 -7.97 8.37
CA GLN A 186 21.75 -6.92 7.35
C GLN A 186 20.33 -6.76 6.79
N ARG A 187 19.63 -7.87 6.57
CA ARG A 187 18.25 -7.85 6.06
C ARG A 187 17.25 -7.36 7.11
N GLU A 188 17.41 -7.76 8.37
CA GLU A 188 16.59 -7.23 9.47
C GLU A 188 16.84 -5.72 9.67
N LEU A 189 18.07 -5.23 9.47
CA LEU A 189 18.39 -3.79 9.55
C LEU A 189 17.68 -2.94 8.47
N GLN A 190 17.56 -3.45 7.24
CA GLN A 190 16.81 -2.77 6.16
C GLN A 190 15.31 -2.65 6.47
N TRP A 191 14.80 -3.51 7.35
CA TRP A 191 13.42 -3.50 7.81
C TRP A 191 13.11 -2.46 8.89
N TYR A 192 14.13 -1.96 9.59
CA TYR A 192 14.00 -0.97 10.68
C TYR A 192 14.25 0.48 10.24
N GLN A 193 14.66 0.73 8.99
CA GLN A 193 14.85 2.07 8.43
C GLN A 193 13.56 2.60 7.79
#